data_AF-A0A3D5RYI9-F1
#
_entry.id   AF-A0A3D5RYI9-F1
#
_cell.length_a   1.000
_cell.length_b   1.000
_cell.length_c   1.000
_cell.angle_alpha   90.00
_cell.angle_beta   90.00
_cell.angle_gamma   90.00
#
_symmetry.space_group_name_H-M   'P 1'
#
loop_
_entity.id
_entity.type
_entity.pdbx_description
1 polymer ?
#
loop_
_entity_poly.entity_id
_entity_poly.type
_entity_poly.pdbx_seq_one_letter_code
_entity_poly.pdbx_strand_id
1 'polypeptide(L)'
;MRNLFYQLTTIGQESNDSEELKTQKTFLIYQAVFMSFGGLLWGTIALGYHLIMPSFIPYGYVVLSIINLSYFNTYKKFEIVRGIQIFISLVLPFMFQWSLGGFLSSGIIMLWALLALIASLSFDRTRSSLLWLVLFMILTAFSGYADDYFRETYKPEALPDFSIPFIVLNISVITAIVFGLVVYFVKNLQQTKNHLKDKQDEINDAYQNLTEAKGELEVKNAELESANNAKSQFLATISHEIRTPLNGIIGITDLLRESKLDEEQQKLLRNLSKSNTFLHSLINNVLDLSQIENDKLILQESAFSMKRELNNLAEVMGYNFQEKKEKINFIVSLDDSLPEYVVGDVVRLKQVLLNLLNNAIKFTEKGQIWFSATISKTKGVSTYIRFEVKDTGIGITDVDRLMLFEKFYRVENFEQEGTGLGLTIANNIIKLMGGKLEVQSEEGKGSTFSFEVPFEVTNHFVGDVVIEDHDPQEVCPLKILVVEDNDVNRMVLQKVLNKCGCRNVTVTVNGLEAYETACDRPFDLILMDINMPVMNGLEATAKITQHMQEHNLPMPVIGALTANAFKHEIEEYLDKGMAFVLSKPYTQEELQGHMRSVQEQVKARQQEAH
;
A
#
# COMPACT_ATOMS: atom_id res chain seq x y z
N MET A 1 5.72 -20.17 -62.87
CA MET A 1 7.00 -19.75 -62.23
C MET A 1 6.80 -19.10 -60.85
N ARG A 2 6.02 -18.02 -60.72
CA ARG A 2 5.81 -17.31 -59.43
C ARG A 2 5.26 -18.20 -58.29
N ASN A 3 4.34 -19.11 -58.60
CA ASN A 3 3.77 -20.04 -57.61
C ASN A 3 4.76 -21.13 -57.15
N LEU A 4 5.60 -21.61 -58.08
CA LEU A 4 6.66 -22.56 -57.79
C LEU A 4 7.76 -21.93 -56.92
N PHE A 5 8.14 -20.69 -57.22
CA PHE A 5 9.10 -19.93 -56.41
C PHE A 5 8.58 -19.69 -54.99
N TYR A 6 7.31 -19.33 -54.82
CA TYR A 6 6.70 -19.13 -53.51
C TYR A 6 6.64 -20.43 -52.68
N GLN A 7 6.31 -21.56 -53.33
CA GLN A 7 6.33 -22.88 -52.69
C GLN A 7 7.75 -23.31 -52.31
N LEU A 8 8.76 -22.96 -53.10
CA LEU A 8 10.16 -23.24 -52.78
C LEU A 8 10.63 -22.43 -51.58
N THR A 9 10.31 -21.13 -51.51
CA THR A 9 10.76 -20.24 -50.43
C THR A 9 10.13 -20.52 -49.06
N THR A 10 9.03 -21.27 -49.03
CA THR A 10 8.31 -21.62 -47.79
C THR A 10 8.73 -22.99 -47.22
N ILE A 11 9.63 -23.71 -47.91
CA ILE A 11 10.17 -24.98 -47.42
C ILE A 11 10.85 -24.77 -46.05
N GLY A 12 10.47 -25.58 -45.07
CA GLY A 12 11.09 -25.53 -43.73
C GLY A 12 10.72 -24.32 -42.85
N GLN A 13 9.91 -23.37 -43.33
CA GLN A 13 9.43 -22.24 -42.52
C GLN A 13 8.27 -22.65 -41.59
N GLU A 14 8.19 -22.01 -40.44
CA GLU A 14 7.13 -22.15 -39.43
C GLU A 14 6.44 -20.80 -39.17
N SER A 15 5.19 -20.83 -38.69
CA SER A 15 4.40 -19.60 -38.45
C SER A 15 5.06 -18.67 -37.43
N ASN A 16 5.74 -19.24 -36.45
CA ASN A 16 6.36 -18.54 -35.32
C ASN A 16 7.83 -18.15 -35.56
N ASP A 17 8.38 -18.43 -36.75
CA ASP A 17 9.73 -17.97 -37.07
C ASP A 17 9.77 -16.43 -37.07
N SER A 18 10.82 -15.86 -36.45
CA SER A 18 11.15 -14.45 -36.58
C SER A 18 11.44 -14.09 -38.04
N GLU A 19 11.23 -12.84 -38.44
CA GLU A 19 11.54 -12.43 -39.82
C GLU A 19 12.98 -12.73 -40.21
N GLU A 20 13.93 -12.53 -39.28
CA GLU A 20 15.33 -12.86 -39.48
C GLU A 20 15.54 -14.36 -39.80
N LEU A 21 14.90 -15.25 -39.04
CA LEU A 21 15.01 -16.69 -39.26
C LEU A 21 14.34 -17.12 -40.57
N LYS A 22 13.23 -16.48 -40.97
CA LYS A 22 12.59 -16.71 -42.28
C LYS A 22 13.52 -16.33 -43.43
N THR A 23 14.21 -15.19 -43.33
CA THR A 23 15.20 -14.76 -44.32
C THR A 23 16.35 -15.77 -44.42
N GLN A 24 16.88 -16.24 -43.29
CA GLN A 24 17.94 -17.26 -43.24
C GLN A 24 17.54 -18.58 -43.89
N LYS A 25 16.34 -19.09 -43.57
CA LYS A 25 15.78 -20.32 -44.17
C LYS A 25 15.62 -20.20 -45.68
N THR A 26 15.11 -19.06 -46.15
CA THR A 26 14.91 -18.77 -47.57
C THR A 26 16.24 -18.75 -48.33
N PHE A 27 17.27 -18.16 -47.73
CA PHE A 27 18.59 -18.10 -48.33
C PHE A 27 19.22 -19.49 -48.52
N LEU A 28 19.10 -20.38 -47.52
CA LEU A 28 19.59 -21.76 -47.62
C LEU A 28 19.00 -22.48 -48.85
N ILE A 29 17.71 -22.26 -49.11
CA ILE A 29 17.02 -22.82 -50.28
C ILE A 29 17.59 -22.25 -51.57
N TYR A 30 17.80 -20.94 -51.65
CA TYR A 30 18.41 -20.32 -52.82
C TYR A 30 19.82 -20.86 -53.08
N GLN A 31 20.66 -20.95 -52.05
CA GLN A 31 22.00 -21.52 -52.17
C GLN A 31 21.97 -22.94 -52.75
N ALA A 32 21.11 -23.80 -52.20
CA ALA A 32 20.93 -25.18 -52.65
C ALA A 32 20.50 -25.24 -54.13
N VAL A 33 19.56 -24.39 -54.53
CA VAL A 33 19.05 -24.31 -55.91
C VAL A 33 20.12 -23.80 -56.89
N PHE A 34 20.80 -22.70 -56.55
CA PHE A 34 21.84 -22.12 -57.41
C PHE A 34 23.01 -23.09 -57.62
N MET A 35 23.48 -23.70 -56.55
CA MET A 35 24.57 -24.70 -56.63
C MET A 35 24.12 -25.96 -57.37
N SER A 36 22.84 -26.34 -57.28
CA SER A 36 22.31 -27.48 -58.05
C SER A 36 22.25 -27.16 -59.55
N PHE A 37 21.86 -25.94 -59.90
CA PHE A 37 21.91 -25.48 -61.29
C PHE A 37 23.34 -25.48 -61.84
N GLY A 38 24.28 -25.01 -61.01
CA GLY A 38 25.70 -25.20 -61.26
C GLY A 38 25.99 -26.67 -61.55
N GLY A 39 25.72 -27.56 -60.59
CA GLY A 39 26.04 -28.99 -60.67
C GLY A 39 25.52 -29.64 -61.94
N LEU A 40 24.29 -29.33 -62.34
CA LEU A 40 23.73 -29.79 -63.61
C LEU A 40 24.54 -29.27 -64.82
N LEU A 41 24.87 -27.97 -64.84
CA LEU A 41 25.65 -27.36 -65.91
C LEU A 41 27.03 -27.99 -66.07
N TRP A 42 27.76 -28.22 -64.97
CA TRP A 42 29.11 -28.79 -65.08
C TRP A 42 29.11 -30.30 -65.28
N GLY A 43 28.11 -31.01 -64.75
CA GLY A 43 27.89 -32.41 -65.06
C GLY A 43 27.65 -32.60 -66.56
N THR A 44 26.82 -31.75 -67.18
CA THR A 44 26.56 -31.83 -68.63
C THR A 44 27.78 -31.42 -69.46
N ILE A 45 28.54 -30.41 -69.03
CA ILE A 45 29.79 -30.01 -69.70
C ILE A 45 30.81 -31.15 -69.64
N ALA A 46 31.03 -31.75 -68.48
CA ALA A 46 31.94 -32.89 -68.32
C ALA A 46 31.54 -34.06 -69.23
N LEU A 47 30.25 -34.40 -69.29
CA LEU A 47 29.73 -35.41 -70.22
C LEU A 47 29.96 -35.02 -71.69
N GLY A 48 29.77 -33.74 -72.04
CA GLY A 48 29.97 -33.22 -73.39
C GLY A 48 31.41 -33.34 -73.88
N TYR A 49 32.37 -33.36 -72.96
CA TYR A 49 33.79 -33.63 -73.24
C TYR A 49 34.19 -35.09 -73.04
N HIS A 50 33.21 -36.00 -72.92
CA HIS A 50 33.41 -37.44 -72.68
C HIS A 50 34.07 -37.81 -71.34
N LEU A 51 34.10 -36.87 -70.37
CA LEU A 51 34.62 -37.08 -69.02
C LEU A 51 33.53 -37.72 -68.13
N ILE A 52 33.26 -39.01 -68.36
CA ILE A 52 32.16 -39.73 -67.70
C ILE A 52 32.37 -39.80 -66.19
N MET A 53 33.54 -40.20 -65.72
CA MET A 53 33.81 -40.35 -64.28
C MET A 53 33.73 -39.02 -63.52
N PRO A 54 34.35 -37.91 -64.00
CA PRO A 54 34.19 -36.60 -63.38
C PRO A 54 32.75 -36.09 -63.34
N SER A 55 31.94 -36.41 -64.36
CA SER A 55 30.55 -35.90 -64.45
C SER A 55 29.63 -36.36 -63.33
N PHE A 56 29.90 -37.50 -62.68
CA PHE A 56 29.09 -38.01 -61.57
C PHE A 56 29.14 -37.10 -60.33
N ILE A 57 30.24 -36.38 -60.11
CA ILE A 57 30.43 -35.58 -58.89
C ILE A 57 29.47 -34.37 -58.86
N PRO A 58 29.35 -33.55 -59.93
CA PRO A 58 28.36 -32.47 -60.00
C PRO A 58 26.90 -32.97 -59.94
N TYR A 59 26.58 -34.10 -60.56
CA TYR A 59 25.23 -34.69 -60.44
C TYR A 59 24.95 -35.21 -59.03
N GLY A 60 25.97 -35.77 -58.36
CA GLY A 60 25.90 -36.20 -56.97
C GLY A 60 25.54 -35.04 -56.02
N TYR A 61 26.09 -33.84 -56.27
CA TYR A 61 25.69 -32.64 -55.53
C TYR A 61 24.20 -32.37 -55.61
N VAL A 62 23.62 -32.41 -56.82
CA VAL A 62 22.19 -32.15 -57.06
C VAL A 62 21.32 -33.13 -56.27
N VAL A 63 21.66 -34.42 -56.34
CA VAL A 63 20.94 -35.47 -55.62
C VAL A 63 21.03 -35.27 -54.11
N LEU A 64 22.23 -35.05 -53.57
CA LEU A 64 22.44 -34.84 -52.14
C LEU A 64 21.74 -33.58 -51.63
N SER A 65 21.74 -32.51 -52.43
CA SER A 65 21.05 -31.26 -52.10
C SER A 65 19.53 -31.44 -52.06
N ILE A 66 18.95 -32.21 -52.98
CA ILE A 66 17.51 -32.54 -52.97
C ILE A 66 17.16 -33.37 -51.73
N ILE A 67 17.97 -34.38 -51.40
CA ILE A 67 17.78 -35.19 -50.19
C ILE A 67 17.81 -34.32 -48.94
N ASN A 68 18.79 -33.41 -48.84
CA ASN A 68 18.93 -32.53 -47.69
C ASN A 68 17.76 -31.53 -47.56
N LEU A 69 17.29 -30.94 -48.65
CA LEU A 69 16.11 -30.07 -48.64
C LEU A 69 14.81 -30.84 -48.34
N SER A 70 14.70 -32.08 -48.79
CA SER A 70 13.57 -32.96 -48.44
C SER A 70 13.56 -33.26 -46.94
N TYR A 71 14.72 -33.59 -46.37
CA TYR A 71 14.89 -33.73 -44.92
C TYR A 71 14.52 -32.44 -44.17
N PHE A 72 14.92 -31.28 -44.70
CA PHE A 72 14.57 -29.98 -44.10
C PHE A 72 13.06 -29.74 -44.07
N ASN A 73 12.36 -30.08 -45.15
CA ASN A 73 10.93 -29.91 -45.21
C ASN A 73 10.20 -30.78 -44.17
N THR A 74 10.68 -32.02 -43.99
CA THR A 74 10.05 -33.01 -43.09
C THR A 74 10.37 -32.76 -41.63
N TYR A 75 11.63 -32.47 -41.28
CA TYR A 75 12.08 -32.43 -39.89
C TYR A 75 12.29 -31.01 -39.33
N LYS A 76 12.25 -29.97 -40.18
CA LYS A 76 12.38 -28.54 -39.81
C LYS A 76 13.64 -28.18 -38.99
N LYS A 77 14.62 -29.08 -38.89
CA LYS A 77 15.89 -28.87 -38.15
C LYS A 77 16.87 -27.99 -38.94
N PHE A 78 16.64 -26.68 -38.91
CA PHE A 78 17.40 -25.70 -39.70
C PHE A 78 18.92 -25.80 -39.52
N GLU A 79 19.41 -25.82 -38.28
CA GLU A 79 20.85 -25.82 -37.99
C GLU A 79 21.60 -27.03 -38.59
N ILE A 80 21.00 -28.22 -38.48
CA ILE A 80 21.59 -29.46 -38.98
C ILE A 80 21.62 -29.47 -40.51
N VAL A 81 20.48 -29.12 -41.13
CA VAL A 81 20.36 -29.07 -42.59
C VAL A 81 21.31 -28.04 -43.18
N ARG A 82 21.40 -26.86 -42.55
CA ARG A 82 22.32 -25.79 -42.93
C ARG A 82 23.77 -26.29 -42.91
N GLY A 83 24.19 -26.94 -41.82
CA GLY A 83 25.54 -27.49 -41.71
C GLY A 83 25.85 -28.55 -42.78
N ILE A 84 24.91 -29.47 -43.03
CA ILE A 84 25.04 -30.48 -44.08
C ILE A 84 25.12 -29.82 -45.46
N GLN A 85 24.28 -28.82 -45.74
CA GLN A 85 24.27 -28.13 -47.03
C GLN A 85 25.58 -27.41 -47.30
N ILE A 86 26.11 -26.68 -46.30
CA ILE A 86 27.39 -25.99 -46.40
C ILE A 86 28.50 -27.00 -46.64
N PHE A 87 28.53 -28.11 -45.88
CA PHE A 87 29.52 -29.17 -46.05
C PHE A 87 29.52 -29.75 -47.47
N ILE A 88 28.35 -30.15 -47.98
CA ILE A 88 28.18 -30.67 -49.35
C ILE A 88 28.64 -29.63 -50.37
N SER A 89 28.24 -28.36 -50.19
CA SER A 89 28.59 -27.25 -51.09
C SER A 89 30.07 -26.88 -51.07
N LEU A 90 30.79 -27.28 -50.02
CA LEU A 90 32.20 -26.97 -49.85
C LEU A 90 33.08 -28.14 -50.33
N VAL A 91 32.76 -29.39 -49.98
CA VAL A 91 33.60 -30.57 -50.28
C VAL A 91 33.47 -31.07 -51.72
N LEU A 92 32.26 -31.17 -52.27
CA LEU A 92 32.04 -31.74 -53.60
C LEU A 92 32.74 -30.95 -54.74
N PRO A 93 32.79 -29.60 -54.71
CA PRO A 93 33.55 -28.86 -55.71
C PRO A 93 35.06 -29.18 -55.69
N PHE A 94 35.66 -29.39 -54.52
CA PHE A 94 37.07 -29.82 -54.44
C PHE A 94 37.28 -31.22 -55.00
N MET A 95 36.33 -32.14 -54.75
CA MET A 95 36.38 -33.48 -55.35
C MET A 95 36.26 -33.43 -56.89
N PHE A 96 35.40 -32.56 -57.40
CA PHE A 96 35.21 -32.38 -58.84
C PHE A 96 36.40 -31.69 -59.50
N GLN A 97 37.00 -30.70 -58.83
CA GLN A 97 38.25 -30.07 -59.25
C GLN A 97 39.36 -31.12 -59.41
N TRP A 98 39.55 -31.96 -58.40
CA TRP A 98 40.61 -32.97 -58.43
C TRP A 98 40.39 -34.02 -59.52
N SER A 99 39.14 -34.43 -59.78
CA SER A 99 38.83 -35.38 -60.86
C SER A 99 39.08 -34.83 -62.26
N LEU A 100 39.16 -33.50 -62.41
CA LEU A 100 39.47 -32.81 -63.67
C LEU A 100 40.96 -32.48 -63.83
N GLY A 101 41.82 -33.08 -63.01
CA GLY A 101 43.26 -33.05 -63.22
C GLY A 101 44.01 -32.04 -62.37
N GLY A 102 43.52 -31.78 -61.17
CA GLY A 102 44.31 -31.12 -60.13
C GLY A 102 43.96 -29.67 -59.86
N PHE A 103 44.66 -29.09 -58.88
CA PHE A 103 44.38 -27.77 -58.34
C PHE A 103 44.62 -26.67 -59.38
N LEU A 104 45.77 -26.72 -60.06
CA LEU A 104 46.22 -25.68 -61.00
C LEU A 104 45.46 -25.66 -62.32
N SER A 105 44.98 -26.82 -62.79
CA SER A 105 44.34 -26.97 -64.10
C SER A 105 42.84 -26.61 -64.08
N SER A 106 42.19 -26.74 -62.92
CA SER A 106 40.72 -26.64 -62.79
C SER A 106 40.28 -25.64 -61.71
N GLY A 107 41.16 -24.72 -61.30
CA GLY A 107 40.90 -23.74 -60.23
C GLY A 107 39.67 -22.85 -60.39
N ILE A 108 39.11 -22.72 -61.60
CA ILE A 108 37.84 -22.01 -61.86
C ILE A 108 36.66 -22.66 -61.13
N ILE A 109 36.73 -23.98 -60.89
CA ILE A 109 35.69 -24.73 -60.20
C ILE A 109 35.66 -24.40 -58.69
N MET A 110 36.76 -23.88 -58.14
CA MET A 110 36.80 -23.41 -56.75
C MET A 110 35.91 -22.20 -56.48
N LEU A 111 35.51 -21.45 -57.52
CA LEU A 111 34.56 -20.34 -57.38
C LEU A 111 33.20 -20.80 -56.83
N TRP A 112 32.88 -22.09 -56.93
CA TRP A 112 31.67 -22.67 -56.35
C TRP A 112 31.77 -22.92 -54.86
N ALA A 113 32.93 -23.36 -54.39
CA ALA A 113 33.17 -23.53 -52.96
C ALA A 113 33.16 -22.16 -52.25
N LEU A 114 33.53 -21.07 -52.94
CA LEU A 114 33.41 -19.70 -52.42
C LEU A 114 31.97 -19.26 -52.18
N LEU A 115 31.00 -19.71 -52.99
CA LEU A 115 29.57 -19.43 -52.75
C LEU A 115 29.08 -20.07 -51.44
N ALA A 116 29.57 -21.26 -51.11
CA ALA A 116 29.29 -21.93 -49.84
C ALA A 116 29.89 -21.18 -48.64
N LEU A 117 31.09 -20.62 -48.80
CA LEU A 117 31.76 -19.82 -47.78
C LEU A 117 31.01 -18.51 -47.52
N ILE A 118 30.60 -17.80 -48.57
CA ILE A 118 29.84 -16.55 -48.47
C ILE A 118 28.49 -16.78 -47.79
N ALA A 119 27.82 -17.87 -48.16
CA ALA A 119 26.61 -18.32 -47.49
C ALA A 119 26.79 -18.56 -45.99
N SER A 120 27.89 -19.21 -45.58
CA SER A 120 28.21 -19.42 -44.16
C SER A 120 28.50 -18.12 -43.41
N LEU A 121 29.18 -17.17 -44.05
CA LEU A 121 29.56 -15.89 -43.43
C LEU A 121 28.37 -14.94 -43.24
N SER A 122 27.32 -15.10 -44.05
CA SER A 122 26.22 -14.12 -44.12
C SER A 122 25.18 -14.27 -43.01
N PHE A 123 25.15 -15.41 -42.29
CA PHE A 123 24.02 -15.74 -41.42
C PHE A 123 24.40 -16.41 -40.09
N ASP A 124 25.68 -16.51 -39.75
CA ASP A 124 26.12 -17.26 -38.58
C ASP A 124 26.82 -16.40 -37.53
N ARG A 125 26.76 -16.85 -36.27
CA ARG A 125 27.60 -16.26 -35.21
C ARG A 125 29.05 -16.34 -35.67
N THR A 126 29.82 -15.28 -35.48
CA THR A 126 31.22 -15.13 -35.94
C THR A 126 32.12 -16.33 -35.63
N ARG A 127 31.82 -17.09 -34.56
CA ARG A 127 32.61 -18.27 -34.16
C ARG A 127 32.43 -19.50 -35.05
N SER A 128 31.25 -19.75 -35.61
CA SER A 128 30.98 -20.93 -36.45
C SER A 128 31.31 -20.70 -37.92
N SER A 129 31.16 -19.46 -38.42
CA SER A 129 31.61 -19.10 -39.77
C SER A 129 33.13 -19.17 -39.92
N LEU A 130 33.90 -18.88 -38.85
CA LEU A 130 35.35 -19.10 -38.80
C LEU A 130 35.73 -20.56 -38.97
N LEU A 131 34.97 -21.51 -38.43
CA LEU A 131 35.26 -22.95 -38.57
C LEU A 131 35.15 -23.40 -40.04
N TRP A 132 34.14 -22.90 -40.76
CA TRP A 132 33.97 -23.19 -42.19
C TRP A 132 35.07 -22.56 -43.04
N LEU A 133 35.54 -21.37 -42.67
CA LEU A 133 36.68 -20.73 -43.32
C LEU A 133 37.99 -21.50 -43.09
N VAL A 134 38.21 -21.98 -41.86
CA VAL A 134 39.35 -22.85 -41.55
C VAL A 134 39.28 -24.15 -42.34
N LEU A 135 38.11 -24.79 -42.41
CA LEU A 135 37.92 -26.01 -43.21
C LEU A 135 38.19 -25.76 -44.70
N PHE A 136 37.72 -24.63 -45.25
CA PHE A 136 38.00 -24.23 -46.63
C PHE A 136 39.51 -24.05 -46.88
N MET A 137 40.23 -23.38 -45.97
CA MET A 137 41.68 -23.21 -46.08
C MET A 137 42.42 -24.55 -46.01
N ILE A 138 42.00 -25.46 -45.11
CA ILE A 138 42.55 -26.81 -45.00
C ILE A 138 42.34 -27.58 -46.30
N LEU A 139 41.13 -27.57 -46.86
CA LEU A 139 40.83 -28.26 -48.11
C LEU A 139 41.58 -27.66 -49.30
N THR A 140 41.77 -26.34 -49.32
CA THR A 140 42.58 -25.65 -50.33
C THR A 140 44.04 -26.06 -50.24
N ALA A 141 44.62 -26.06 -49.05
CA ALA A 141 46.01 -26.47 -48.83
C ALA A 141 46.22 -27.96 -49.12
N PHE A 142 45.29 -28.81 -48.68
CA PHE A 142 45.29 -30.24 -48.98
C PHE A 142 45.18 -30.50 -50.48
N SER A 143 44.30 -29.77 -51.18
CA SER A 143 44.15 -29.89 -52.64
C SER A 143 45.45 -29.56 -53.37
N GLY A 144 46.14 -28.48 -52.98
CA GLY A 144 47.46 -28.14 -53.53
C GLY A 144 48.53 -29.19 -53.24
N TYR A 145 48.61 -29.70 -52.00
CA TYR A 145 49.58 -30.75 -51.62
C TYR A 145 49.29 -32.09 -52.34
N ALA A 146 48.02 -32.46 -52.46
CA ALA A 146 47.61 -33.68 -53.14
C ALA A 146 47.92 -33.61 -54.65
N ASP A 147 47.85 -32.42 -55.25
CA ASP A 147 48.18 -32.22 -56.67
C ASP A 147 49.65 -32.61 -56.96
N ASP A 148 50.58 -32.21 -56.09
CA ASP A 148 52.00 -32.57 -56.21
C ASP A 148 52.27 -34.06 -55.95
N TYR A 149 51.57 -34.67 -54.99
CA TYR A 149 51.75 -36.09 -54.65
C TYR A 149 51.16 -37.06 -55.69
N PHE A 150 49.98 -36.76 -56.24
CA PHE A 150 49.25 -37.65 -57.15
C PHE A 150 49.60 -37.45 -58.63
N ARG A 151 50.26 -36.34 -59.00
CA ARG A 151 50.69 -36.04 -60.38
C ARG A 151 51.51 -37.14 -61.04
N GLU A 152 52.31 -37.88 -60.27
CA GLU A 152 53.15 -38.97 -60.78
C GLU A 152 52.39 -40.29 -60.97
N THR A 153 51.30 -40.50 -60.21
CA THR A 153 50.59 -41.79 -60.16
C THR A 153 49.30 -41.79 -60.99
N TYR A 154 48.64 -40.65 -61.13
CA TYR A 154 47.44 -40.46 -61.93
C TYR A 154 47.76 -39.46 -63.03
N LYS A 155 47.73 -39.89 -64.30
CA LYS A 155 47.67 -38.97 -65.44
C LYS A 155 46.20 -38.70 -65.72
N PRO A 156 45.60 -37.61 -65.19
CA PRO A 156 44.23 -37.27 -65.51
C PRO A 156 44.08 -37.09 -67.02
N GLU A 157 42.91 -37.44 -67.56
CA GLU A 157 42.53 -37.05 -68.93
C GLU A 157 42.73 -35.54 -69.02
N ALA A 158 43.66 -35.10 -69.87
CA ALA A 158 43.97 -33.68 -70.01
C ALA A 158 42.68 -32.94 -70.35
N LEU A 159 42.37 -31.90 -69.57
CA LEU A 159 41.24 -31.03 -69.83
C LEU A 159 41.29 -30.57 -71.29
N PRO A 160 40.14 -30.46 -71.96
CA PRO A 160 40.07 -29.70 -73.21
C PRO A 160 40.55 -28.27 -72.92
N ASP A 161 41.25 -27.65 -73.87
CA ASP A 161 41.53 -26.21 -73.81
C ASP A 161 40.20 -25.45 -73.73
N PHE A 162 39.80 -25.08 -72.52
CA PHE A 162 38.63 -24.22 -72.33
C PHE A 162 38.93 -22.90 -73.03
N SER A 163 38.01 -22.47 -73.89
CA SER A 163 38.17 -21.17 -74.54
C SER A 163 38.23 -20.09 -73.47
N ILE A 164 39.20 -19.17 -73.57
CA ILE A 164 39.33 -18.02 -72.66
C ILE A 164 37.96 -17.32 -72.45
N PRO A 165 37.09 -17.14 -73.46
CA PRO A 165 35.74 -16.61 -73.27
C PRO A 165 34.86 -17.38 -72.28
N PHE A 166 34.94 -18.71 -72.25
CA PHE A 166 34.15 -19.54 -71.34
C PHE A 166 34.57 -19.36 -69.87
N ILE A 167 35.87 -19.24 -69.62
CA ILE A 167 36.46 -18.97 -68.30
C ILE A 167 36.02 -17.58 -67.81
N VAL A 168 36.18 -16.57 -68.66
CA VAL A 168 35.83 -15.18 -68.34
C VAL A 168 34.33 -15.04 -68.06
N LEU A 169 33.47 -15.72 -68.83
CA LEU A 169 32.02 -15.71 -68.60
C LEU A 169 31.65 -16.30 -67.23
N ASN A 170 32.22 -17.44 -66.85
CA ASN A 170 31.94 -18.06 -65.55
C ASN A 170 32.37 -17.19 -64.38
N ILE A 171 33.60 -16.64 -64.43
CA ILE A 171 34.10 -15.73 -63.40
C ILE A 171 33.19 -14.50 -63.28
N SER A 172 32.77 -13.94 -64.42
CA SER A 172 31.91 -12.75 -64.46
C SER A 172 30.53 -13.02 -63.85
N VAL A 173 29.90 -14.14 -64.18
CA VAL A 173 28.58 -14.51 -63.66
C VAL A 173 28.62 -14.76 -62.14
N ILE A 174 29.61 -15.51 -61.66
CA ILE A 174 29.74 -15.79 -60.22
C ILE A 174 30.04 -14.50 -59.45
N THR A 175 30.94 -13.66 -59.96
CA THR A 175 31.26 -12.36 -59.34
C THR A 175 30.02 -11.46 -59.28
N ALA A 176 29.21 -11.43 -60.34
CA ALA A 176 27.97 -10.65 -60.36
C ALA A 176 26.94 -11.14 -59.33
N ILE A 177 26.79 -12.46 -59.17
CA ILE A 177 25.89 -13.06 -58.16
C ILE A 177 26.37 -12.73 -56.74
N VAL A 178 27.67 -12.92 -56.47
CA VAL A 178 28.27 -12.61 -55.17
C VAL A 178 28.08 -11.13 -54.84
N PHE A 179 28.38 -10.24 -55.79
CA PHE A 179 28.21 -8.81 -55.61
C PHE A 179 26.73 -8.44 -55.36
N GLY A 180 25.80 -9.01 -56.11
CA GLY A 180 24.36 -8.80 -55.92
C GLY A 180 23.87 -9.23 -54.52
N LEU A 181 24.34 -10.37 -54.02
CA LEU A 181 24.01 -10.86 -52.68
C LEU A 181 24.58 -9.95 -51.58
N VAL A 182 25.83 -9.51 -51.71
CA VAL A 182 26.46 -8.58 -50.76
C VAL A 182 25.70 -7.25 -50.73
N VAL A 183 25.37 -6.68 -51.89
CA VAL A 183 24.62 -5.42 -51.97
C VAL A 183 23.23 -5.55 -51.35
N TYR A 184 22.52 -6.65 -51.63
CA TYR A 184 21.21 -6.92 -51.03
C TYR A 184 21.29 -6.98 -49.49
N PHE A 185 22.29 -7.69 -48.96
CA PHE A 185 22.46 -7.86 -47.52
C PHE A 185 22.83 -6.56 -46.81
N VAL A 186 23.78 -5.81 -47.36
CA VAL A 186 24.17 -4.49 -46.83
C VAL A 186 22.97 -3.55 -46.80
N LYS A 187 22.15 -3.55 -47.86
CA LYS A 187 20.93 -2.73 -47.92
C LYS A 187 19.92 -3.14 -46.85
N ASN A 188 19.70 -4.42 -46.64
CA ASN A 188 18.76 -4.93 -45.62
C ASN A 188 19.23 -4.57 -44.20
N LEU A 189 20.52 -4.76 -43.89
CA LEU A 189 21.09 -4.37 -42.60
C LEU A 189 20.96 -2.86 -42.34
N GLN A 190 21.19 -2.04 -43.36
CA GLN A 190 21.04 -0.59 -43.24
C GLN A 190 19.58 -0.21 -42.91
N GLN A 191 18.61 -0.87 -43.54
CA GLN A 191 17.18 -0.63 -43.27
C GLN A 191 16.78 -1.02 -41.86
N THR A 192 17.20 -2.21 -41.39
CA THR A 192 16.92 -2.64 -40.02
C THR A 192 17.55 -1.69 -38.99
N LYS A 193 18.80 -1.25 -39.23
CA LYS A 193 19.47 -0.30 -38.36
C LYS A 193 18.75 1.04 -38.27
N ASN A 194 18.27 1.56 -39.39
CA ASN A 194 17.50 2.81 -39.41
C ASN A 194 16.18 2.65 -38.66
N HIS A 195 15.45 1.56 -38.88
CA HIS A 195 14.20 1.29 -38.17
C HIS A 195 14.39 1.19 -36.64
N LEU A 196 15.47 0.52 -36.20
CA LEU A 196 15.82 0.44 -34.78
C LEU A 196 16.17 1.81 -34.20
N LYS A 197 16.82 2.67 -34.98
CA LYS A 197 17.14 4.04 -34.57
C LYS A 197 15.86 4.87 -34.39
N ASP A 198 14.96 4.82 -35.36
CA ASP A 198 13.67 5.54 -35.28
C ASP A 198 12.86 5.08 -34.05
N LYS A 199 12.85 3.77 -33.76
CA LYS A 199 12.22 3.22 -32.56
C LYS A 199 12.89 3.67 -31.27
N GLN A 200 14.22 3.80 -31.26
CA GLN A 200 14.95 4.30 -30.11
C GLN A 200 14.63 5.78 -29.84
N ASP A 201 14.54 6.59 -30.90
CA ASP A 201 14.20 8.00 -30.80
C ASP A 201 12.74 8.17 -30.28
N GLU A 202 11.79 7.38 -30.80
CA GLU A 202 10.40 7.35 -30.31
C GLU A 202 10.31 6.98 -28.82
N ILE A 203 11.11 6.01 -28.37
CA ILE A 203 11.19 5.61 -26.96
C ILE A 203 11.77 6.75 -26.11
N ASN A 204 12.83 7.41 -26.57
CA ASN A 204 13.46 8.50 -25.82
C ASN A 204 12.50 9.69 -25.64
N ASP A 205 11.76 10.06 -26.70
CA ASP A 205 10.74 11.12 -26.64
C ASP A 205 9.62 10.74 -25.65
N ALA A 206 9.16 9.49 -25.67
CA ALA A 206 8.17 9.00 -24.71
C ALA A 206 8.70 9.04 -23.26
N TYR A 207 9.96 8.67 -23.03
CA TYR A 207 10.60 8.76 -21.72
C TYR A 207 10.72 10.19 -21.21
N GLN A 208 11.03 11.14 -22.10
CA GLN A 208 11.12 12.55 -21.73
C GLN A 208 9.75 13.10 -21.32
N ASN A 209 8.71 12.87 -22.15
CA ASN A 209 7.34 13.26 -21.84
C ASN A 209 6.84 12.66 -20.52
N LEU A 210 7.17 11.39 -20.25
CA LEU A 210 6.82 10.73 -19.00
C LEU A 210 7.51 11.38 -17.79
N THR A 211 8.78 11.78 -17.95
CA THR A 211 9.56 12.40 -16.88
C THR A 211 9.03 13.81 -16.56
N GLU A 212 8.69 14.59 -17.59
CA GLU A 212 8.06 15.90 -17.43
C GLU A 212 6.69 15.79 -16.73
N ALA A 213 5.82 14.89 -17.22
CA ALA A 213 4.52 14.64 -16.59
C ALA A 213 4.63 14.17 -15.14
N LYS A 214 5.66 13.36 -14.82
CA LYS A 214 5.93 12.92 -13.45
C LYS A 214 6.35 14.10 -12.57
N GLY A 215 7.23 14.97 -13.05
CA GLY A 215 7.65 16.17 -12.32
C GLY A 215 6.49 17.12 -12.03
N GLU A 216 5.62 17.38 -13.02
CA GLU A 216 4.41 18.19 -12.81
C GLU A 216 3.47 17.58 -11.77
N LEU A 217 3.32 16.25 -11.78
CA LEU A 217 2.49 15.54 -10.81
C LEU A 217 3.07 15.64 -9.39
N GLU A 218 4.39 15.53 -9.22
CA GLU A 218 5.06 15.66 -7.93
C GLU A 218 4.87 17.07 -7.35
N VAL A 219 4.99 18.12 -8.16
CA VAL A 219 4.75 19.51 -7.74
C VAL A 219 3.29 19.71 -7.31
N LYS A 220 2.32 19.24 -8.11
CA LYS A 220 0.90 19.34 -7.75
C LYS A 220 0.56 18.58 -6.47
N ASN A 221 1.15 17.41 -6.25
CA ASN A 221 0.93 16.65 -5.02
C ASN A 221 1.49 17.40 -3.80
N ALA A 222 2.68 18.00 -3.91
CA ALA A 222 3.25 18.79 -2.82
C ALA A 222 2.40 20.02 -2.48
N GLU A 223 1.83 20.70 -3.49
CA GLU A 223 0.90 21.82 -3.28
C GLU A 223 -0.39 21.37 -2.58
N LEU A 224 -0.97 20.25 -3.01
CA LEU A 224 -2.17 19.67 -2.38
C LEU A 224 -1.91 19.26 -0.92
N GLU A 225 -0.76 18.64 -0.64
CA GLU A 225 -0.40 18.22 0.70
C GLU A 225 -0.18 19.43 1.62
N SER A 226 0.50 20.47 1.14
CA SER A 226 0.66 21.73 1.85
C SER A 226 -0.69 22.38 2.18
N ALA A 227 -1.61 22.44 1.20
CA ALA A 227 -2.95 22.97 1.39
C ALA A 227 -3.76 22.17 2.42
N ASN A 228 -3.68 20.83 2.39
CA ASN A 228 -4.34 19.96 3.37
C ASN A 228 -3.78 20.14 4.79
N ASN A 229 -2.46 20.25 4.92
CA ASN A 229 -1.82 20.51 6.20
C ASN A 229 -2.22 21.88 6.77
N ALA A 230 -2.22 22.93 5.93
CA ALA A 230 -2.68 24.26 6.33
C ALA A 230 -4.16 24.26 6.76
N LYS A 231 -5.04 23.60 6.00
CA LYS A 231 -6.46 23.41 6.36
C LYS A 231 -6.61 22.75 7.72
N SER A 232 -5.85 21.70 7.98
CA SER A 232 -5.90 20.94 9.23
C SER A 232 -5.42 21.76 10.43
N GLN A 233 -4.30 22.48 10.27
CA GLN A 233 -3.75 23.34 11.30
C GLN A 233 -4.69 24.51 11.62
N PHE A 234 -5.32 25.08 10.60
CA PHE A 234 -6.34 26.10 10.78
C PHE A 234 -7.53 25.56 11.59
N LEU A 235 -8.08 24.40 11.23
CA LEU A 235 -9.19 23.79 11.96
C LEU A 235 -8.83 23.45 13.42
N ALA A 236 -7.64 22.92 13.66
CA ALA A 236 -7.14 22.66 15.01
C ALA A 236 -7.04 23.93 15.86
N THR A 237 -6.46 25.00 15.29
CA THR A 237 -6.29 26.30 15.97
C THR A 237 -7.64 26.92 16.29
N ILE A 238 -8.53 27.00 15.29
CA ILE A 238 -9.88 27.57 15.47
C ILE A 238 -10.68 26.75 16.48
N SER A 239 -10.58 25.43 16.45
CA SER A 239 -11.27 24.62 17.45
C SER A 239 -10.77 24.91 18.87
N HIS A 240 -9.47 25.14 19.07
CA HIS A 240 -8.93 25.50 20.38
C HIS A 240 -9.42 26.89 20.82
N GLU A 241 -9.40 27.86 19.90
CA GLU A 241 -9.87 29.22 20.13
C GLU A 241 -11.38 29.30 20.41
N ILE A 242 -12.19 28.39 19.84
CA ILE A 242 -13.63 28.31 20.15
C ILE A 242 -13.88 27.50 21.43
N ARG A 243 -13.11 26.44 21.70
CA ARG A 243 -13.29 25.59 22.91
C ARG A 243 -13.05 26.37 24.20
N THR A 244 -12.04 27.24 24.22
CA THR A 244 -11.68 28.03 25.40
C THR A 244 -12.83 28.91 25.93
N PRO A 245 -13.43 29.81 25.14
CA PRO A 245 -14.58 30.60 25.59
C PRO A 245 -15.81 29.72 25.85
N LEU A 246 -16.02 28.66 25.06
CA LEU A 246 -17.15 27.74 25.25
C LEU A 246 -17.09 27.03 26.61
N ASN A 247 -15.90 26.58 27.03
CA ASN A 247 -15.70 25.98 28.35
C ASN A 247 -15.96 26.98 29.47
N GLY A 248 -15.61 28.26 29.28
CA GLY A 248 -15.98 29.33 30.20
C GLY A 248 -17.50 29.49 30.32
N ILE A 249 -18.23 29.47 29.21
CA ILE A 249 -19.70 29.55 29.21
C ILE A 249 -20.28 28.30 29.90
N ILE A 250 -19.80 27.09 29.60
CA ILE A 250 -20.25 25.84 30.24
C ILE A 250 -20.03 25.94 31.76
N GLY A 251 -18.83 26.33 32.19
CA GLY A 251 -18.51 26.51 33.61
C GLY A 251 -19.46 27.49 34.29
N ILE A 252 -19.67 28.69 33.73
CA ILE A 252 -20.61 29.68 34.28
C ILE A 252 -22.04 29.12 34.31
N THR A 253 -22.44 28.39 33.28
CA THR A 253 -23.78 27.77 33.20
C THR A 253 -23.96 26.73 34.32
N ASP A 254 -22.95 25.90 34.58
CA ASP A 254 -22.98 24.94 35.67
C ASP A 254 -22.98 25.61 37.04
N LEU A 255 -22.19 26.70 37.21
CA LEU A 255 -22.21 27.50 38.44
C LEU A 255 -23.58 28.12 38.70
N LEU A 256 -24.25 28.63 37.66
CA LEU A 256 -25.59 29.20 37.76
C LEU A 256 -26.64 28.13 38.10
N ARG A 257 -26.49 26.90 37.59
CA ARG A 257 -27.41 25.78 37.86
C ARG A 257 -27.50 25.41 39.33
N GLU A 258 -26.43 25.66 40.07
CA GLU A 258 -26.34 25.39 41.51
C GLU A 258 -26.88 26.54 42.37
N SER A 259 -27.23 27.68 41.77
CA SER A 259 -27.84 28.81 42.46
C SER A 259 -29.36 28.65 42.61
N LYS A 260 -29.98 29.44 43.50
CA LYS A 260 -31.45 29.48 43.60
C LYS A 260 -32.01 30.22 42.38
N LEU A 261 -32.40 29.44 41.37
CA LEU A 261 -33.03 29.91 40.15
C LEU A 261 -34.55 29.69 40.20
N ASP A 262 -35.30 30.62 39.62
CA ASP A 262 -36.73 30.41 39.34
C ASP A 262 -36.94 29.45 38.15
N GLU A 263 -38.18 29.00 37.91
CA GLU A 263 -38.48 28.00 36.88
C GLU A 263 -38.13 28.48 35.45
N GLU A 264 -38.26 29.79 35.18
CA GLU A 264 -37.98 30.38 33.88
C GLU A 264 -36.47 30.45 33.64
N GLN A 265 -35.71 30.89 34.64
CA GLN A 265 -34.25 30.90 34.67
C GLN A 265 -33.68 29.49 34.52
N GLN A 266 -34.24 28.49 35.22
CA GLN A 266 -33.84 27.09 35.04
C GLN A 266 -34.10 26.60 33.62
N LYS A 267 -35.22 27.00 33.00
CA LYS A 267 -35.53 26.63 31.62
C LYS A 267 -34.56 27.29 30.63
N LEU A 268 -34.26 28.57 30.80
CA LEU A 268 -33.26 29.28 29.99
C LEU A 268 -31.88 28.65 30.12
N LEU A 269 -31.49 28.30 31.35
CA LEU A 269 -30.21 27.67 31.64
C LEU A 269 -30.11 26.26 31.04
N ARG A 270 -31.19 25.47 31.12
CA ARG A 270 -31.29 24.16 30.45
C ARG A 270 -31.13 24.29 28.93
N ASN A 271 -31.76 25.28 28.33
CA ASN A 271 -31.65 25.52 26.89
C ASN A 271 -30.22 25.95 26.51
N LEU A 272 -29.61 26.84 27.28
CA LEU A 272 -28.25 27.32 27.06
C LEU A 272 -27.22 26.20 27.21
N SER A 273 -27.36 25.34 28.23
CA SER A 273 -26.53 24.15 28.42
C SER A 273 -26.67 23.15 27.26
N LYS A 274 -27.90 22.91 26.77
CA LYS A 274 -28.14 22.09 25.57
C LYS A 274 -27.43 22.67 24.34
N SER A 275 -27.55 23.97 24.10
CA SER A 275 -26.90 24.65 22.97
C SER A 275 -25.36 24.60 23.07
N ASN A 276 -24.79 24.76 24.26
CA ASN A 276 -23.34 24.65 24.47
C ASN A 276 -22.84 23.24 24.20
N THR A 277 -23.53 22.23 24.74
CA THR A 277 -23.18 20.82 24.52
C THR A 277 -23.26 20.46 23.04
N PHE A 278 -24.28 20.94 22.34
CA PHE A 278 -24.43 20.77 20.90
C PHE A 278 -23.29 21.43 20.11
N LEU A 279 -22.95 22.69 20.44
CA LEU A 279 -21.85 23.40 19.78
C LEU A 279 -20.49 22.71 20.03
N HIS A 280 -20.26 22.25 21.26
CA HIS A 280 -19.05 21.52 21.62
C HIS A 280 -18.94 20.21 20.82
N SER A 281 -20.03 19.45 20.71
CA SER A 281 -20.09 18.25 19.88
C SER A 281 -19.86 18.54 18.40
N LEU A 282 -20.44 19.63 17.86
CA LEU A 282 -20.24 20.08 16.49
C LEU A 282 -18.76 20.33 16.17
N ILE A 283 -18.09 21.08 17.04
CA ILE A 283 -16.67 21.43 16.87
C ILE A 283 -15.81 20.17 16.88
N ASN A 284 -16.02 19.30 17.87
CA ASN A 284 -15.26 18.05 17.97
C ASN A 284 -15.52 17.12 16.77
N ASN A 285 -16.76 17.05 16.27
CA ASN A 285 -17.08 16.26 15.08
C ASN A 285 -16.38 16.80 13.82
N VAL A 286 -16.28 18.12 13.66
CA VAL A 286 -15.54 18.74 12.54
C VAL A 286 -14.05 18.46 12.66
N LEU A 287 -13.49 18.50 13.87
CA LEU A 287 -12.10 18.13 14.10
C LEU A 287 -11.83 16.65 13.81
N ASP A 288 -12.65 15.74 14.34
CA ASP A 288 -12.53 14.31 14.10
C ASP A 288 -12.57 14.03 12.59
N LEU A 289 -13.51 14.65 11.86
CA LEU A 289 -13.58 14.55 10.39
C LEU A 289 -12.30 15.04 9.72
N SER A 290 -11.75 16.18 10.15
CA SER A 290 -10.50 16.72 9.61
C SER A 290 -9.31 15.82 9.91
N GLN A 291 -9.25 15.16 11.07
CA GLN A 291 -8.17 14.24 11.41
C GLN A 291 -8.28 12.95 10.60
N ILE A 292 -9.50 12.45 10.40
CA ILE A 292 -9.79 11.29 9.55
C ILE A 292 -9.42 11.57 8.09
N GLU A 293 -9.73 12.74 7.54
CA GLU A 293 -9.42 13.10 6.14
C GLU A 293 -7.91 13.07 5.82
N ASN A 294 -7.05 13.21 6.83
CA ASN A 294 -5.60 13.26 6.66
C ASN A 294 -4.90 12.02 7.22
N ASP A 295 -5.64 10.95 7.52
CA ASP A 295 -5.12 9.71 8.12
C ASP A 295 -4.35 9.95 9.45
N LYS A 296 -4.70 11.02 10.18
CA LYS A 296 -4.05 11.40 11.46
C LYS A 296 -4.80 10.90 12.70
N LEU A 297 -5.99 10.31 12.53
CA LEU A 297 -6.76 9.76 13.66
C LEU A 297 -6.15 8.41 14.08
N ILE A 298 -5.53 8.37 15.26
CA ILE A 298 -4.90 7.17 15.84
C ILE A 298 -5.81 6.65 16.96
N LEU A 299 -6.09 5.34 16.95
CA LEU A 299 -6.85 4.68 18.02
C LEU A 299 -6.00 4.58 19.29
N GLN A 300 -6.60 4.91 20.43
CA GLN A 300 -5.97 4.79 21.75
C GLN A 300 -6.42 3.48 22.41
N GLU A 301 -5.69 2.41 22.12
CA GLU A 301 -6.01 1.09 22.66
C GLU A 301 -5.66 0.99 24.14
N SER A 302 -6.64 0.58 24.95
CA SER A 302 -6.50 0.31 26.38
C SER A 302 -7.29 -0.93 26.75
N ALA A 303 -6.91 -1.60 27.84
CA ALA A 303 -7.72 -2.67 28.40
C ALA A 303 -8.98 -2.06 29.06
N PHE A 304 -10.15 -2.65 28.87
CA PHE A 304 -11.39 -2.24 29.53
C PHE A 304 -12.37 -3.41 29.69
N SER A 305 -13.32 -3.29 30.64
CA SER A 305 -14.40 -4.28 30.80
C SER A 305 -15.49 -4.05 29.75
N MET A 306 -15.63 -4.95 28.78
CA MET A 306 -16.64 -4.82 27.72
C MET A 306 -18.05 -4.80 28.31
N LYS A 307 -18.35 -5.74 29.23
CA LYS A 307 -19.69 -5.85 29.81
C LYS A 307 -20.07 -4.63 30.63
N ARG A 308 -19.17 -4.14 31.50
CA ARG A 308 -19.42 -2.94 32.32
C ARG A 308 -19.72 -1.74 31.44
N GLU A 309 -18.93 -1.50 30.41
CA GLU A 309 -19.10 -0.32 29.56
C GLU A 309 -20.37 -0.36 28.71
N LEU A 310 -20.76 -1.54 28.21
CA LEU A 310 -22.02 -1.70 27.48
C LEU A 310 -23.24 -1.57 28.39
N ASN A 311 -23.16 -2.06 29.64
CA ASN A 311 -24.22 -1.89 30.64
C ASN A 311 -24.38 -0.41 31.03
N ASN A 312 -23.27 0.30 31.30
CA ASN A 312 -23.30 1.73 31.60
C ASN A 312 -23.93 2.53 30.45
N LEU A 313 -23.56 2.21 29.20
CA LEU A 313 -24.16 2.83 28.02
C LEU A 313 -25.67 2.56 27.93
N ALA A 314 -26.08 1.31 28.14
CA ALA A 314 -27.48 0.91 28.13
C ALA A 314 -28.31 1.65 29.20
N GLU A 315 -27.77 1.82 30.40
CA GLU A 315 -28.43 2.52 31.50
C GLU A 315 -28.63 4.01 31.20
N VAL A 316 -27.58 4.70 30.74
CA VAL A 316 -27.64 6.11 30.33
C VAL A 316 -28.68 6.32 29.23
N MET A 317 -28.71 5.43 28.24
CA MET A 317 -29.69 5.52 27.15
C MET A 317 -31.10 5.20 27.63
N GLY A 318 -31.26 4.22 28.53
CA GLY A 318 -32.54 3.89 29.16
C GLY A 318 -33.18 5.11 29.86
N TYR A 319 -32.38 5.91 30.57
CA TYR A 319 -32.85 7.15 31.19
C TYR A 319 -33.30 8.18 30.13
N ASN A 320 -32.50 8.37 29.07
CA ASN A 320 -32.83 9.28 27.98
C ASN A 320 -34.13 8.91 27.25
N PHE A 321 -34.46 7.61 27.17
CA PHE A 321 -35.72 7.12 26.60
C PHE A 321 -36.92 7.44 27.50
N GLN A 322 -36.79 7.27 28.82
CA GLN A 322 -37.85 7.56 29.78
C GLN A 322 -38.16 9.06 29.86
N GLU A 323 -37.14 9.93 29.80
CA GLU A 323 -37.31 11.38 29.92
C GLU A 323 -37.93 12.03 28.65
N LYS A 324 -37.65 11.48 27.45
CA LYS A 324 -38.09 12.08 26.19
C LYS A 324 -39.33 11.45 25.56
N LYS A 325 -39.62 10.16 25.75
CA LYS A 325 -40.73 9.47 25.05
C LYS A 325 -41.30 8.29 25.86
N GLU A 326 -42.42 8.49 26.54
CA GLU A 326 -43.22 7.43 27.22
C GLU A 326 -43.73 6.29 26.29
N LYS A 327 -43.37 6.29 25.00
CA LYS A 327 -43.92 5.43 23.94
C LYS A 327 -42.88 4.58 23.22
N ILE A 328 -41.64 4.54 23.70
CA ILE A 328 -40.57 3.71 23.12
C ILE A 328 -40.11 2.68 24.14
N ASN A 329 -40.09 1.41 23.74
CA ASN A 329 -39.49 0.34 24.51
C ASN A 329 -38.03 0.13 24.07
N PHE A 330 -37.08 0.30 24.99
CA PHE A 330 -35.66 0.06 24.73
C PHE A 330 -35.27 -1.32 25.26
N ILE A 331 -34.81 -2.20 24.37
CA ILE A 331 -34.49 -3.60 24.66
C ILE A 331 -33.00 -3.81 24.45
N VAL A 332 -32.32 -4.31 25.48
CA VAL A 332 -30.88 -4.58 25.45
C VAL A 332 -30.65 -6.08 25.55
N SER A 333 -29.84 -6.62 24.64
CA SER A 333 -29.48 -8.04 24.58
C SER A 333 -27.97 -8.19 24.45
N LEU A 334 -27.30 -8.41 25.57
CA LEU A 334 -25.85 -8.66 25.62
C LEU A 334 -25.62 -10.16 25.79
N ASP A 335 -24.75 -10.73 24.96
CA ASP A 335 -24.39 -12.14 25.04
C ASP A 335 -23.55 -12.44 26.29
N ASP A 336 -23.97 -13.40 27.11
CA ASP A 336 -23.28 -13.82 28.34
C ASP A 336 -21.85 -14.31 28.06
N SER A 337 -21.60 -14.82 26.85
CA SER A 337 -20.30 -15.32 26.42
C SER A 337 -19.31 -14.22 26.04
N LEU A 338 -19.71 -12.94 26.04
CA LEU A 338 -18.81 -11.81 25.78
C LEU A 338 -17.61 -11.84 26.76
N PRO A 339 -16.38 -11.61 26.26
CA PRO A 339 -15.20 -11.54 27.11
C PRO A 339 -15.34 -10.39 28.12
N GLU A 340 -14.94 -10.64 29.37
CA GLU A 340 -15.02 -9.64 30.43
C GLU A 340 -14.12 -8.44 30.12
N TYR A 341 -12.83 -8.71 29.81
CA TYR A 341 -11.85 -7.68 29.49
C TYR A 341 -11.31 -7.83 28.07
N VAL A 342 -11.23 -6.72 27.36
CA VAL A 342 -10.64 -6.64 26.03
C VAL A 342 -9.74 -5.43 25.88
N VAL A 343 -8.86 -5.47 24.89
CA VAL A 343 -8.02 -4.32 24.47
C VAL A 343 -8.66 -3.64 23.26
N GLY A 344 -8.84 -2.33 23.34
CA GLY A 344 -9.33 -1.49 22.25
C GLY A 344 -9.57 -0.04 22.70
N ASP A 345 -10.08 0.79 21.80
CA ASP A 345 -10.42 2.18 22.10
C ASP A 345 -11.89 2.30 22.55
N VAL A 346 -12.11 2.29 23.87
CA VAL A 346 -13.44 2.36 24.48
C VAL A 346 -14.15 3.69 24.18
N VAL A 347 -13.40 4.79 24.08
CA VAL A 347 -13.98 6.13 23.85
C VAL A 347 -14.55 6.20 22.44
N ARG A 348 -13.79 5.72 21.45
CA ARG A 348 -14.23 5.67 20.05
C ARG A 348 -15.35 4.65 19.83
N LEU A 349 -15.32 3.51 20.52
CA LEU A 349 -16.43 2.56 20.51
C LEU A 349 -17.73 3.19 21.04
N LYS A 350 -17.67 3.84 22.21
CA LYS A 350 -18.83 4.56 22.78
C LYS A 350 -19.34 5.65 21.84
N GLN A 351 -18.44 6.40 21.20
CA GLN A 351 -18.81 7.44 20.23
C GLN A 351 -19.61 6.87 19.05
N VAL A 352 -19.17 5.74 18.49
CA VAL A 352 -19.89 5.02 17.43
C VAL A 352 -21.29 4.61 17.91
N LEU A 353 -21.36 3.93 19.06
CA LEU A 353 -22.62 3.40 19.58
C LEU A 353 -23.60 4.51 19.96
N LEU A 354 -23.13 5.59 20.59
CA LEU A 354 -23.94 6.76 20.91
C LEU A 354 -24.48 7.43 19.64
N ASN A 355 -23.68 7.54 18.58
CA ASN A 355 -24.16 8.11 17.31
C ASN A 355 -25.29 7.27 16.71
N LEU A 356 -25.16 5.93 16.71
CA LEU A 356 -26.19 5.04 16.19
C LEU A 356 -27.47 5.05 17.05
N LEU A 357 -27.33 4.96 18.37
CA LEU A 357 -28.45 4.95 19.31
C LEU A 357 -29.18 6.29 19.36
N ASN A 358 -28.47 7.42 19.30
CA ASN A 358 -29.09 8.75 19.22
C ASN A 358 -29.88 8.93 17.92
N ASN A 359 -29.38 8.39 16.80
CA ASN A 359 -30.15 8.36 15.56
C ASN A 359 -31.43 7.52 15.72
N ALA A 360 -31.35 6.34 16.32
CA ALA A 360 -32.52 5.50 16.59
C ALA A 360 -33.56 6.24 17.46
N ILE A 361 -33.15 6.90 18.55
CA ILE A 361 -34.01 7.74 19.41
C ILE A 361 -34.69 8.85 18.61
N LYS A 362 -33.91 9.51 17.75
CA LYS A 362 -34.36 10.65 16.96
C LYS A 362 -35.44 10.24 15.96
N PHE A 363 -35.23 9.15 15.23
CA PHE A 363 -36.07 8.74 14.10
C PHE A 363 -37.19 7.74 14.44
N THR A 364 -37.26 7.31 15.70
CA THR A 364 -38.37 6.48 16.22
C THR A 364 -39.28 7.35 17.07
N GLU A 365 -40.53 7.57 16.67
CA GLU A 365 -41.50 8.30 17.50
C GLU A 365 -42.21 7.40 18.51
N LYS A 366 -42.57 6.18 18.09
CA LYS A 366 -43.23 5.14 18.89
C LYS A 366 -42.73 3.79 18.43
N GLY A 367 -42.67 2.81 19.34
CA GLY A 367 -42.29 1.44 19.00
C GLY A 367 -41.12 0.95 19.82
N GLN A 368 -40.16 0.28 19.18
CA GLN A 368 -39.10 -0.43 19.89
C GLN A 368 -37.73 -0.14 19.28
N ILE A 369 -36.72 -0.05 20.14
CA ILE A 369 -35.32 0.03 19.75
C ILE A 369 -34.59 -1.09 20.46
N TRP A 370 -33.82 -1.86 19.69
CA TRP A 370 -32.98 -2.93 20.19
C TRP A 370 -31.52 -2.54 20.09
N PHE A 371 -30.79 -2.83 21.15
CA PHE A 371 -29.34 -2.82 21.17
C PHE A 371 -28.83 -4.21 21.51
N SER A 372 -27.94 -4.76 20.69
CA SER A 372 -27.31 -6.04 20.98
C SER A 372 -25.82 -6.07 20.69
N ALA A 373 -25.11 -6.90 21.46
CA ALA A 373 -23.70 -7.22 21.26
C ALA A 373 -23.53 -8.73 21.37
N THR A 374 -22.98 -9.36 20.33
CA THR A 374 -22.85 -10.81 20.20
C THR A 374 -21.47 -11.18 19.66
N ILE A 375 -20.96 -12.36 20.03
CA ILE A 375 -19.73 -12.87 19.42
C ILE A 375 -20.06 -13.45 18.04
N SER A 376 -19.43 -12.90 17.00
CA SER A 376 -19.61 -13.38 15.62
C SER A 376 -18.65 -14.54 15.30
N LYS A 377 -17.37 -14.35 15.62
CA LYS A 377 -16.31 -15.35 15.39
C LYS A 377 -15.10 -15.08 16.27
N THR A 378 -14.30 -16.12 16.49
CA THR A 378 -13.03 -16.03 17.22
C THR A 378 -11.91 -16.49 16.30
N LYS A 379 -10.85 -15.68 16.15
CA LYS A 379 -9.71 -16.00 15.28
C LYS A 379 -8.39 -15.67 16.01
N GLY A 380 -7.70 -16.72 16.47
CA GLY A 380 -6.46 -16.56 17.24
C GLY A 380 -6.73 -15.93 18.61
N VAL A 381 -6.09 -14.80 18.89
CA VAL A 381 -6.23 -14.02 20.15
C VAL A 381 -7.35 -12.98 20.05
N SER A 382 -7.86 -12.73 18.83
CA SER A 382 -8.90 -11.73 18.58
C SER A 382 -10.29 -12.36 18.52
N THR A 383 -11.22 -11.78 19.28
CA THR A 383 -12.66 -12.08 19.24
C THR A 383 -13.37 -10.98 18.48
N TYR A 384 -14.13 -11.35 17.46
CA TYR A 384 -14.94 -10.40 16.68
C TYR A 384 -16.30 -10.26 17.33
N ILE A 385 -16.61 -9.04 17.76
CA ILE A 385 -17.89 -8.70 18.39
C ILE A 385 -18.73 -7.95 17.37
N ARG A 386 -19.95 -8.43 17.16
CA ARG A 386 -20.97 -7.78 16.33
C ARG A 386 -21.89 -6.96 17.22
N PHE A 387 -21.96 -5.67 16.92
CA PHE A 387 -22.90 -4.74 17.52
C PHE A 387 -24.04 -4.47 16.54
N GLU A 388 -25.27 -4.41 17.06
CA GLU A 388 -26.45 -4.11 16.26
C GLU A 388 -27.36 -3.13 17.01
N VAL A 389 -27.77 -2.08 16.31
CA VAL A 389 -28.80 -1.13 16.73
C VAL A 389 -29.94 -1.20 15.73
N LYS A 390 -31.11 -1.61 16.19
CA LYS A 390 -32.31 -1.76 15.38
C LYS A 390 -33.41 -0.87 15.91
N ASP A 391 -34.17 -0.25 15.02
CA ASP A 391 -35.31 0.58 15.35
C ASP A 391 -36.54 0.26 14.50
N THR A 392 -37.72 0.61 14.99
CA THR A 392 -38.99 0.56 14.24
C THR A 392 -39.41 1.94 13.75
N GLY A 393 -38.46 2.82 13.45
CA GLY A 393 -38.70 4.19 13.03
C GLY A 393 -39.20 4.31 11.59
N ILE A 394 -39.03 5.50 11.03
CA ILE A 394 -39.44 5.87 9.66
C ILE A 394 -38.78 5.05 8.55
N GLY A 395 -37.67 4.36 8.84
CA GLY A 395 -36.84 3.72 7.81
C GLY A 395 -36.18 4.71 6.85
N ILE A 396 -35.43 4.20 5.87
CA ILE A 396 -34.59 4.97 4.95
C ILE A 396 -34.87 4.49 3.53
N THR A 397 -35.02 5.42 2.58
CA THR A 397 -35.23 5.10 1.16
C THR A 397 -33.96 4.52 0.52
N ASP A 398 -34.10 3.78 -0.59
CA ASP A 398 -32.95 3.23 -1.31
C ASP A 398 -31.98 4.32 -1.81
N VAL A 399 -32.51 5.50 -2.17
CA VAL A 399 -31.72 6.66 -2.63
C VAL A 399 -30.93 7.26 -1.47
N ASP A 400 -31.59 7.52 -0.35
CA ASP A 400 -30.94 8.09 0.84
C ASP A 400 -29.90 7.13 1.40
N ARG A 401 -30.15 5.81 1.35
CA ARG A 401 -29.22 4.77 1.83
C ARG A 401 -27.84 4.86 1.17
N LEU A 402 -27.78 5.20 -0.13
CA LEU A 402 -26.51 5.36 -0.85
C LEU A 402 -25.74 6.61 -0.41
N MET A 403 -26.45 7.63 0.06
CA MET A 403 -25.91 8.94 0.44
C MET A 403 -25.68 9.07 1.96
N LEU A 404 -26.12 8.13 2.78
CA LEU A 404 -26.05 8.18 4.26
C LEU A 404 -24.66 8.46 4.82
N PHE A 405 -23.60 8.08 4.10
CA PHE A 405 -22.22 8.25 4.53
C PHE A 405 -21.53 9.47 3.92
N GLU A 406 -22.21 10.17 2.99
CA GLU A 406 -21.72 11.41 2.40
C GLU A 406 -21.69 12.54 3.44
N LYS A 407 -20.65 13.38 3.35
CA LYS A 407 -20.40 14.44 4.33
C LYS A 407 -21.51 15.48 4.27
N PHE A 408 -22.03 15.87 5.43
CA PHE A 408 -23.08 16.89 5.58
C PHE A 408 -24.42 16.52 4.94
N TYR A 409 -24.56 15.30 4.39
CA TYR A 409 -25.80 14.86 3.79
C TYR A 409 -26.88 14.70 4.85
N ARG A 410 -28.10 15.16 4.51
CA ARG A 410 -29.30 15.08 5.35
C ARG A 410 -30.49 14.78 4.46
N VAL A 411 -31.37 13.91 4.92
CA VAL A 411 -32.63 13.61 4.23
C VAL A 411 -33.54 14.85 4.29
N GLU A 412 -33.95 15.37 3.13
CA GLU A 412 -34.54 16.72 2.93
C GLU A 412 -35.88 16.98 3.64
N ASN A 413 -36.49 15.98 4.31
CA ASN A 413 -37.82 16.10 4.92
C ASN A 413 -37.83 16.18 6.47
N PHE A 414 -36.67 16.31 7.13
CA PHE A 414 -36.60 16.33 8.60
C PHE A 414 -36.04 17.67 9.14
N GLU A 415 -36.94 18.60 9.47
CA GLU A 415 -36.63 19.84 10.20
C GLU A 415 -36.31 19.58 11.70
N GLN A 416 -35.33 18.74 12.04
CA GLN A 416 -34.80 18.65 13.42
C GLN A 416 -33.29 18.29 13.49
N GLU A 417 -32.62 18.91 14.46
CA GLU A 417 -31.19 18.95 14.82
C GLU A 417 -30.31 17.75 14.41
N GLY A 418 -29.15 18.03 13.81
CA GLY A 418 -28.08 17.06 13.55
C GLY A 418 -27.10 17.60 12.54
N THR A 419 -25.82 17.24 12.64
CA THR A 419 -24.74 17.87 11.85
C THR A 419 -24.62 17.30 10.43
N GLY A 420 -25.11 16.08 10.21
CA GLY A 420 -24.84 15.29 9.01
C GLY A 420 -23.45 14.65 9.00
N LEU A 421 -22.73 14.68 10.12
CA LEU A 421 -21.37 14.12 10.25
C LEU A 421 -21.31 12.84 11.09
N GLY A 422 -22.30 12.60 11.96
CA GLY A 422 -22.25 11.51 12.94
C GLY A 422 -22.10 10.11 12.32
N LEU A 423 -22.83 9.82 11.24
CA LEU A 423 -22.74 8.53 10.55
C LEU A 423 -21.43 8.39 9.75
N THR A 424 -20.96 9.47 9.12
CA THR A 424 -19.67 9.48 8.42
C THR A 424 -18.50 9.23 9.39
N ILE A 425 -18.52 9.90 10.55
CA ILE A 425 -17.51 9.70 11.61
C ILE A 425 -17.59 8.28 12.14
N ALA A 426 -18.79 7.78 12.46
CA ALA A 426 -18.97 6.41 12.95
C ALA A 426 -18.44 5.36 11.95
N ASN A 427 -18.76 5.51 10.66
CA ASN A 427 -18.28 4.62 9.60
C ASN A 427 -16.74 4.61 9.50
N ASN A 428 -16.10 5.78 9.59
CA ASN A 428 -14.65 5.87 9.51
C ASN A 428 -13.95 5.34 10.78
N ILE A 429 -14.49 5.60 11.96
CA ILE A 429 -13.98 5.00 13.21
C ILE A 429 -14.09 3.47 13.13
N ILE A 430 -15.22 2.93 12.70
CA ILE A 430 -15.39 1.47 12.53
C ILE A 430 -14.35 0.90 11.56
N LYS A 431 -14.06 1.59 10.44
CA LYS A 431 -13.00 1.17 9.51
C LYS A 431 -11.61 1.17 10.15
N LEU A 432 -11.29 2.21 10.93
CA LEU A 432 -10.02 2.27 11.67
C LEU A 432 -9.89 1.16 12.70
N MET A 433 -11.01 0.77 13.34
CA MET A 433 -11.07 -0.38 14.23
C MET A 433 -11.03 -1.73 13.49
N GLY A 434 -10.87 -1.74 12.16
CA GLY A 434 -10.80 -2.96 11.36
C GLY A 434 -12.15 -3.61 11.05
N GLY A 435 -13.25 -2.86 11.20
CA GLY A 435 -14.62 -3.30 10.96
C GLY A 435 -15.27 -2.69 9.72
N LYS A 436 -16.56 -3.01 9.53
CA LYS A 436 -17.41 -2.41 8.50
C LYS A 436 -18.82 -2.16 9.02
N LEU A 437 -19.36 -0.98 8.76
CA LEU A 437 -20.74 -0.62 9.07
C LEU A 437 -21.67 -1.08 7.93
N GLU A 438 -22.74 -1.79 8.30
CA GLU A 438 -23.77 -2.30 7.42
C GLU A 438 -25.13 -1.75 7.82
N VAL A 439 -25.96 -1.45 6.82
CA VAL A 439 -27.28 -0.84 7.01
C VAL A 439 -28.31 -1.64 6.24
N GLN A 440 -29.35 -2.08 6.95
CA GLN A 440 -30.56 -2.67 6.38
C GLN A 440 -31.73 -1.80 6.81
N SER A 441 -32.50 -1.28 5.85
CA SER A 441 -33.66 -0.45 6.18
C SER A 441 -34.70 -0.54 5.09
N GLU A 442 -35.97 -0.43 5.50
CA GLU A 442 -37.12 -0.32 4.62
C GLU A 442 -37.99 0.83 5.11
N GLU A 443 -38.42 1.68 4.19
CA GLU A 443 -39.27 2.84 4.49
C GLU A 443 -40.56 2.42 5.21
N GLY A 444 -40.85 3.09 6.32
CA GLY A 444 -41.99 2.81 7.21
C GLY A 444 -41.85 1.59 8.12
N LYS A 445 -40.77 0.79 8.02
CA LYS A 445 -40.55 -0.40 8.87
C LYS A 445 -39.37 -0.26 9.83
N GLY A 446 -38.51 0.75 9.63
CA GLY A 446 -37.37 1.05 10.48
C GLY A 446 -36.02 0.71 9.86
N SER A 447 -34.97 0.78 10.67
CA SER A 447 -33.59 0.57 10.24
C SER A 447 -32.84 -0.37 11.18
N THR A 448 -31.80 -1.01 10.66
CA THR A 448 -30.87 -1.85 11.40
C THR A 448 -29.47 -1.48 10.96
N PHE A 449 -28.69 -0.95 11.90
CA PHE A 449 -27.28 -0.63 11.74
C PHE A 449 -26.48 -1.69 12.48
N SER A 450 -25.57 -2.37 11.79
CA SER A 450 -24.73 -3.40 12.42
C SER A 450 -23.29 -3.27 11.97
N PHE A 451 -22.34 -3.56 12.87
CA PHE A 451 -20.92 -3.58 12.55
C PHE A 451 -20.21 -4.65 13.36
N GLU A 452 -19.11 -5.15 12.82
CA GLU A 452 -18.27 -6.17 13.44
C GLU A 452 -16.84 -5.63 13.60
N VAL A 453 -16.28 -5.72 14.81
CA VAL A 453 -14.93 -5.23 15.13
C VAL A 453 -14.14 -6.29 15.91
N PRO A 454 -12.86 -6.52 15.59
CA PRO A 454 -11.98 -7.38 16.36
C PRO A 454 -11.52 -6.72 17.68
N PHE A 455 -11.51 -7.51 18.75
CA PHE A 455 -10.93 -7.13 20.04
C PHE A 455 -10.00 -8.22 20.55
N GLU A 456 -8.86 -7.85 21.13
CA GLU A 456 -7.98 -8.81 21.78
C GLU A 456 -8.47 -9.08 23.20
N VAL A 457 -8.59 -10.36 23.57
CA VAL A 457 -9.02 -10.75 24.92
C VAL A 457 -7.83 -10.72 25.86
N THR A 458 -7.98 -10.07 27.01
CA THR A 458 -6.94 -10.03 28.05
C THR A 458 -7.47 -10.55 29.37
N ASN A 459 -6.60 -11.23 30.13
CA ASN A 459 -6.87 -11.66 31.50
C ASN A 459 -6.20 -10.75 32.55
N HIS A 460 -5.48 -9.72 32.10
CA HIS A 460 -4.73 -8.81 32.98
C HIS A 460 -5.40 -7.45 33.00
N PHE A 461 -6.08 -7.14 34.10
CA PHE A 461 -6.52 -5.81 34.45
C PHE A 461 -5.91 -5.44 35.80
N VAL A 462 -4.92 -4.53 35.79
CA VAL A 462 -4.40 -3.90 37.01
C VAL A 462 -5.21 -2.62 37.19
N GLY A 463 -6.45 -2.73 37.69
CA GLY A 463 -7.29 -1.53 37.75
C GLY A 463 -8.69 -1.65 38.34
N ASP A 464 -9.13 -2.82 38.80
CA ASP A 464 -10.39 -2.89 39.56
C ASP A 464 -10.07 -2.72 41.05
N VAL A 465 -10.01 -1.45 41.48
CA VAL A 465 -10.45 -1.13 42.84
C VAL A 465 -11.96 -1.25 42.79
N VAL A 466 -12.50 -2.28 43.43
CA VAL A 466 -13.93 -2.49 43.63
C VAL A 466 -14.50 -1.20 44.24
N ILE A 467 -15.36 -0.51 43.49
CA ILE A 467 -16.14 0.62 44.01
C ILE A 467 -17.22 0.00 44.89
N GLU A 468 -16.91 -0.24 46.16
CA GLU A 468 -17.97 -0.41 47.16
C GLU A 468 -18.69 0.94 47.32
N ASP A 469 -20.01 0.87 47.19
CA ASP A 469 -20.95 1.98 47.25
C ASP A 469 -21.08 2.42 48.73
N HIS A 470 -20.21 3.33 49.16
CA HIS A 470 -20.27 3.92 50.50
C HIS A 470 -20.81 5.35 50.47
N ASP A 471 -21.68 5.61 51.44
CA ASP A 471 -22.47 6.83 51.70
C ASP A 471 -21.64 8.14 51.57
N PRO A 472 -22.11 9.18 50.86
CA PRO A 472 -21.40 10.45 50.62
C PRO A 472 -21.07 11.32 51.87
N GLN A 473 -21.15 10.77 53.09
CA GLN A 473 -20.99 11.53 54.33
C GLN A 473 -19.65 11.34 55.06
N GLU A 474 -18.72 10.53 54.55
CA GLU A 474 -17.36 10.52 55.13
C GLU A 474 -16.59 11.80 54.75
N VAL A 475 -16.22 12.58 55.76
CA VAL A 475 -15.40 13.77 55.61
C VAL A 475 -14.02 13.35 55.09
N CYS A 476 -13.68 13.75 53.87
CA CYS A 476 -12.34 13.56 53.29
C CYS A 476 -11.28 14.23 54.18
N PRO A 477 -10.37 13.45 54.81
CA PRO A 477 -9.39 13.98 55.76
C PRO A 477 -8.14 14.58 55.08
N LEU A 478 -8.05 14.53 53.76
CA LEU A 478 -6.87 14.94 53.00
C LEU A 478 -6.63 16.46 53.06
N LYS A 479 -5.37 16.84 53.22
CA LYS A 479 -4.86 18.19 52.96
C LYS A 479 -4.51 18.31 51.49
N ILE A 480 -5.27 19.10 50.75
CA ILE A 480 -5.14 19.21 49.29
C ILE A 480 -4.62 20.59 48.92
N LEU A 481 -3.59 20.65 48.07
CA LEU A 481 -3.14 21.87 47.40
C LEU A 481 -3.61 21.83 45.94
N VAL A 482 -4.33 22.87 45.51
CA VAL A 482 -4.76 23.06 44.12
C VAL A 482 -3.95 24.17 43.49
N VAL A 483 -3.34 23.89 42.35
CA VAL A 483 -2.49 24.84 41.61
C VAL A 483 -3.03 24.99 40.20
N GLU A 484 -3.61 26.15 39.91
CA GLU A 484 -4.27 26.42 38.63
C GLU A 484 -4.33 27.94 38.42
N ASP A 485 -3.91 28.42 37.25
CA ASP A 485 -3.84 29.86 36.97
C ASP A 485 -5.20 30.46 36.57
N ASN A 486 -6.08 29.65 35.99
CA ASN A 486 -7.40 30.08 35.54
C ASN A 486 -8.43 30.12 36.67
N ASP A 487 -8.98 31.30 36.95
CA ASP A 487 -9.97 31.55 38.01
C ASP A 487 -11.21 30.65 37.94
N VAL A 488 -11.69 30.35 36.73
CA VAL A 488 -12.88 29.52 36.51
C VAL A 488 -12.55 28.06 36.79
N ASN A 489 -11.44 27.54 36.27
CA ASN A 489 -10.99 26.16 36.52
C ASN A 489 -10.72 25.94 38.01
N ARG A 490 -10.10 26.91 38.69
CA ARG A 490 -9.91 26.88 40.15
C ARG A 490 -11.23 26.74 40.90
N MET A 491 -12.21 27.58 40.55
CA MET A 491 -13.53 27.53 41.19
C MET A 491 -14.25 26.20 40.94
N VAL A 492 -14.15 25.64 39.73
CA VAL A 492 -14.71 24.32 39.40
C VAL A 492 -14.06 23.24 40.25
N LEU A 493 -12.72 23.19 40.30
CA LEU A 493 -11.99 22.17 41.04
C LEU A 493 -12.26 22.25 42.55
N GLN A 494 -12.26 23.45 43.13
CA GLN A 494 -12.62 23.66 44.54
C GLN A 494 -14.04 23.16 44.84
N LYS A 495 -14.99 23.40 43.93
CA LYS A 495 -16.37 22.92 44.10
C LYS A 495 -16.47 21.40 44.03
N VAL A 496 -15.77 20.75 43.09
CA VAL A 496 -15.75 19.28 43.00
C VAL A 496 -15.14 18.69 44.28
N LEU A 497 -14.02 19.24 44.77
CA LEU A 497 -13.39 18.80 46.03
C LEU A 497 -14.31 18.98 47.25
N ASN A 498 -15.03 20.10 47.32
CA ASN A 498 -16.02 20.34 48.37
C ASN A 498 -17.17 19.31 48.33
N LYS A 499 -17.64 18.93 47.14
CA LYS A 499 -18.66 17.86 46.97
C LYS A 499 -18.14 16.48 47.38
N CYS A 500 -16.83 16.25 47.24
CA CYS A 500 -16.16 15.04 47.73
C CYS A 500 -15.87 15.08 49.24
N GLY A 501 -16.42 16.08 49.96
CA GLY A 501 -16.26 16.20 51.40
C GLY A 501 -14.91 16.76 51.86
N CYS A 502 -14.03 17.19 50.95
CA CYS A 502 -12.71 17.72 51.32
C CYS A 502 -12.81 19.20 51.69
N ARG A 503 -12.63 19.49 52.98
CA ARG A 503 -12.71 20.86 53.51
C ARG A 503 -11.36 21.54 53.68
N ASN A 504 -10.25 20.79 53.59
CA ASN A 504 -8.90 21.29 53.80
C ASN A 504 -8.18 21.50 52.46
N VAL A 505 -8.68 22.44 51.67
CA VAL A 505 -8.16 22.79 50.35
C VAL A 505 -7.44 24.14 50.41
N THR A 506 -6.18 24.15 50.01
CA THR A 506 -5.39 25.37 49.78
C THR A 506 -5.24 25.59 48.29
N VAL A 507 -5.22 26.84 47.86
CA VAL A 507 -5.19 27.18 46.43
C VAL A 507 -4.11 28.21 46.15
N THR A 508 -3.36 27.99 45.06
CA THR A 508 -2.28 28.84 44.55
C THR A 508 -2.44 29.02 43.04
N VAL A 509 -1.89 30.09 42.46
CA VAL A 509 -2.15 30.45 41.05
C VAL A 509 -0.98 30.19 40.10
N ASN A 510 0.16 29.72 40.59
CA ASN A 510 1.33 29.36 39.78
C ASN A 510 2.24 28.36 40.52
N GLY A 511 3.22 27.78 39.80
CA GLY A 511 4.13 26.79 40.35
C GLY A 511 5.08 27.29 41.44
N LEU A 512 5.39 28.60 41.47
CA LEU A 512 6.27 29.19 42.50
C LEU A 512 5.56 29.26 43.85
N GLU A 513 4.34 29.81 43.87
CA GLU A 513 3.49 29.84 45.06
C GLU A 513 3.20 28.43 45.58
N ALA A 514 3.00 27.47 44.66
CA ALA A 514 2.80 26.07 45.03
C ALA A 514 4.02 25.49 45.75
N TYR A 515 5.23 25.76 45.23
CA TYR A 515 6.47 25.35 45.87
C TYR A 515 6.65 25.97 47.26
N GLU A 516 6.50 27.30 47.39
CA GLU A 516 6.62 28.00 48.67
C GLU A 516 5.61 27.47 49.70
N THR A 517 4.36 27.30 49.27
CA THR A 517 3.27 26.80 50.14
C THR A 517 3.50 25.35 50.56
N ALA A 518 4.04 24.50 49.68
CA ALA A 518 4.38 23.12 49.99
C ALA A 518 5.60 23.00 50.92
N CYS A 519 6.53 23.95 50.91
CA CYS A 519 7.64 24.00 51.85
C CYS A 519 7.17 24.43 53.26
N ASP A 520 6.21 25.36 53.32
CA ASP A 520 5.71 25.91 54.59
C ASP A 520 4.83 24.91 55.38
N ARG A 521 4.10 24.02 54.69
CA ARG A 521 3.23 23.03 55.34
C ARG A 521 3.03 21.76 54.51
N PRO A 522 2.84 20.60 55.16
CA PRO A 522 2.65 19.34 54.48
C PRO A 522 1.25 19.20 53.86
N PHE A 523 1.21 18.61 52.67
CA PHE A 523 -0.01 18.22 51.96
C PHE A 523 0.00 16.72 51.68
N ASP A 524 -1.19 16.13 51.58
CA ASP A 524 -1.38 14.72 51.21
C ASP A 524 -1.50 14.57 49.69
N LEU A 525 -2.13 15.56 49.04
CA LEU A 525 -2.37 15.59 47.61
C LEU A 525 -2.11 17.00 47.05
N ILE A 526 -1.39 17.09 45.94
CA ILE A 526 -1.22 18.30 45.14
C ILE A 526 -1.82 18.03 43.76
N LEU A 527 -2.84 18.82 43.38
CA LEU A 527 -3.40 18.82 42.03
C LEU A 527 -2.76 19.98 41.27
N MET A 528 -1.88 19.65 40.33
CA MET A 528 -0.95 20.58 39.70
C MET A 528 -1.28 20.74 38.22
N ASP A 529 -1.71 21.93 37.81
CA ASP A 529 -1.77 22.24 36.38
C ASP A 529 -0.36 22.25 35.75
N ILE A 530 -0.24 21.71 34.54
CA ILE A 530 1.04 21.63 33.84
C ILE A 530 1.42 22.98 33.24
N ASN A 531 0.48 23.63 32.56
CA ASN A 531 0.74 24.83 31.76
C ASN A 531 0.32 26.08 32.53
N MET A 532 1.24 26.63 33.33
CA MET A 532 1.02 27.86 34.11
C MET A 532 2.14 28.89 33.90
N PRO A 533 1.84 30.20 34.01
CA PRO A 533 2.84 31.25 33.97
C PRO A 533 3.78 31.24 35.19
N VAL A 534 4.89 31.96 35.10
CA VAL A 534 5.95 32.10 36.14
C VAL A 534 6.76 30.82 36.38
N MET A 535 6.11 29.71 36.71
CA MET A 535 6.72 28.39 36.87
C MET A 535 5.69 27.33 36.48
N ASN A 536 6.08 26.45 35.55
CA ASN A 536 5.21 25.37 35.07
C ASN A 536 5.11 24.23 36.11
N GLY A 537 4.12 23.35 35.93
CA GLY A 537 3.83 22.27 36.87
C GLY A 537 4.94 21.23 37.01
N LEU A 538 5.72 20.99 35.95
CA LEU A 538 6.84 20.04 35.97
C LEU A 538 8.03 20.58 36.77
N GLU A 539 8.39 21.85 36.57
CA GLU A 539 9.42 22.53 37.35
C GLU A 539 9.04 22.63 38.83
N ALA A 540 7.77 22.94 39.12
CA ALA A 540 7.27 22.98 40.49
C ALA A 540 7.35 21.59 41.15
N THR A 541 6.94 20.54 40.43
CA THR A 541 6.99 19.14 40.91
C THR A 541 8.42 18.71 41.23
N ALA A 542 9.37 19.02 40.34
CA ALA A 542 10.78 18.71 40.57
C ALA A 542 11.33 19.42 41.82
N LYS A 543 11.02 20.71 42.00
CA LYS A 543 11.46 21.49 43.16
C LYS A 543 10.85 21.00 44.48
N ILE A 544 9.54 20.71 44.49
CA ILE A 544 8.85 20.17 45.68
C ILE A 544 9.46 18.81 46.04
N THR A 545 9.62 17.92 45.07
CA THR A 545 10.19 16.58 45.28
C THR A 545 11.60 16.65 45.84
N GLN A 546 12.46 17.49 45.25
CA GLN A 546 13.83 17.70 45.71
C GLN A 546 13.87 18.22 47.15
N HIS A 547 13.08 19.24 47.47
CA HIS A 547 13.03 19.82 48.80
C HIS A 547 12.61 18.80 49.87
N MET A 548 11.57 18.01 49.58
CA MET A 548 11.07 16.96 50.49
C MET A 548 12.13 15.87 50.73
N GLN A 549 12.88 15.48 49.70
CA GLN A 549 13.97 14.51 49.83
C GLN A 549 15.15 15.06 50.66
N GLU A 550 15.58 16.29 50.39
CA GLU A 550 16.70 16.94 51.09
C GLU A 550 16.44 17.10 52.60
N HIS A 551 15.19 17.35 52.97
CA HIS A 551 14.78 17.58 54.36
C HIS A 551 14.15 16.34 55.02
N ASN A 552 14.11 15.21 54.32
CA ASN A 552 13.51 13.95 54.75
C ASN A 552 12.05 14.12 55.25
N LEU A 553 11.28 14.92 54.51
CA LEU A 553 9.88 15.21 54.79
C LEU A 553 8.96 14.22 54.06
N PRO A 554 7.71 14.01 54.54
CA PRO A 554 6.74 13.15 53.87
C PRO A 554 6.42 13.65 52.45
N MET A 555 6.55 12.77 51.46
CA MET A 555 6.28 13.13 50.06
C MET A 555 4.76 13.25 49.80
N PRO A 556 4.25 14.40 49.34
CA PRO A 556 2.87 14.52 48.88
C PRO A 556 2.66 13.71 47.60
N VAL A 557 1.43 13.21 47.38
CA VAL A 557 1.07 12.68 46.07
C VAL A 557 0.80 13.85 45.13
N ILE A 558 1.42 13.87 43.94
CA ILE A 558 1.26 14.95 42.96
C ILE A 558 0.52 14.40 41.74
N GLY A 559 -0.65 14.96 41.43
CA GLY A 559 -1.45 14.63 40.25
C GLY A 559 -1.39 15.76 39.21
N ALA A 560 -1.08 15.41 37.96
CA ALA A 560 -1.07 16.36 36.84
C ALA A 560 -2.49 16.70 36.40
N LEU A 561 -2.77 17.99 36.17
CA LEU A 561 -3.96 18.45 35.45
C LEU A 561 -3.50 18.99 34.10
N THR A 562 -4.01 18.46 32.99
CA THR A 562 -3.58 18.88 31.65
C THR A 562 -4.75 19.01 30.69
N ALA A 563 -4.69 19.98 29.77
CA ALA A 563 -5.69 20.12 28.71
C ALA A 563 -5.54 19.07 27.60
N ASN A 564 -4.35 18.48 27.46
CA ASN A 564 -4.03 17.45 26.48
C ASN A 564 -3.40 16.26 27.19
N ALA A 565 -3.87 15.05 26.87
CA ALA A 565 -3.37 13.80 27.43
C ALA A 565 -2.80 12.94 26.28
N PHE A 566 -1.82 13.49 25.55
CA PHE A 566 -1.10 12.68 24.57
C PHE A 566 -0.18 11.70 25.29
N LYS A 567 -0.07 10.46 24.79
CA LYS A 567 0.69 9.38 25.44
C LYS A 567 2.13 9.79 25.82
N HIS A 568 2.83 10.51 24.96
CA HIS A 568 4.19 10.99 25.23
C HIS A 568 4.26 12.00 26.40
N GLU A 569 3.23 12.83 26.55
CA GLU A 569 3.12 13.80 27.65
C GLU A 569 2.79 13.09 28.96
N ILE A 570 1.91 12.08 28.94
CA ILE A 570 1.57 11.29 30.14
C ILE A 570 2.81 10.54 30.65
N GLU A 571 3.55 9.88 29.76
CA GLU A 571 4.79 9.16 30.11
C GLU A 571 5.81 10.12 30.72
N GLU A 572 5.99 11.31 30.12
CA GLU A 572 6.88 12.35 30.66
C GLU A 572 6.46 12.82 32.06
N TYR A 573 5.16 13.02 32.31
CA TYR A 573 4.66 13.50 33.61
C TYR A 573 4.87 12.45 34.71
N LEU A 574 4.62 11.18 34.41
CA LEU A 574 4.83 10.08 35.35
C LEU A 574 6.32 9.89 35.67
N ASP A 575 7.19 9.94 34.66
CA ASP A 575 8.65 9.84 34.84
C ASP A 575 9.22 10.97 35.70
N LYS A 576 8.56 12.13 35.73
CA LYS A 576 8.92 13.28 36.56
C LYS A 576 8.43 13.20 38.01
N GLY A 577 7.81 12.07 38.39
CA GLY A 577 7.38 11.80 39.77
C GLY A 577 5.94 12.18 40.08
N MET A 578 5.12 12.48 39.07
CA MET A 578 3.67 12.62 39.26
C MET A 578 3.03 11.23 39.33
N ALA A 579 2.05 11.06 40.21
CA ALA A 579 1.44 9.75 40.48
C ALA A 579 0.31 9.40 39.51
N PHE A 580 -0.36 10.41 38.94
CA PHE A 580 -1.44 10.22 37.98
C PHE A 580 -1.63 11.50 37.14
N VAL A 581 -2.33 11.35 36.02
CA VAL A 581 -2.66 12.44 35.09
C VAL A 581 -4.16 12.50 34.89
N LEU A 582 -4.75 13.69 35.08
CA LEU A 582 -6.15 14.00 34.81
C LEU A 582 -6.25 14.96 33.63
N SER A 583 -6.93 14.52 32.57
CA SER A 583 -7.24 15.37 31.43
C SER A 583 -8.42 16.29 31.74
N LYS A 584 -8.28 17.58 31.47
CA LYS A 584 -9.37 18.56 31.56
C LYS A 584 -10.28 18.43 30.32
N PRO A 585 -11.61 18.34 30.47
CA PRO A 585 -12.36 18.32 31.73
C PRO A 585 -12.34 16.92 32.39
N TYR A 586 -12.05 16.87 33.69
CA TYR A 586 -12.10 15.65 34.50
C TYR A 586 -13.46 15.51 35.20
N THR A 587 -13.95 14.28 35.36
CA THR A 587 -15.23 14.04 36.05
C THR A 587 -15.06 13.96 37.56
N GLN A 588 -16.19 14.06 38.28
CA GLN A 588 -16.19 13.85 39.73
C GLN A 588 -15.77 12.42 40.07
N GLU A 589 -16.17 11.40 39.30
CA GLU A 589 -15.80 10.02 39.58
C GLU A 589 -14.29 9.78 39.41
N GLU A 590 -13.69 10.32 38.34
CA GLU A 590 -12.25 10.18 38.08
C GLU A 590 -11.42 10.77 39.24
N LEU A 591 -11.77 11.98 39.68
CA LEU A 591 -11.07 12.63 40.79
C LEU A 591 -11.28 11.87 42.10
N GLN A 592 -12.49 11.37 42.37
CA GLN A 592 -12.77 10.55 43.56
C GLN A 592 -11.97 9.25 43.57
N GLY A 593 -11.83 8.57 42.43
CA GLY A 593 -11.04 7.34 42.30
C GLY A 593 -9.59 7.54 42.71
N HIS A 594 -8.94 8.58 42.18
CA HIS A 594 -7.56 8.90 42.56
C HIS A 594 -7.44 9.32 44.02
N MET A 595 -8.39 10.11 44.52
CA MET A 595 -8.38 10.53 45.93
C MET A 595 -8.53 9.36 46.91
N ARG A 596 -9.31 8.32 46.58
CA ARG A 596 -9.41 7.10 47.39
C ARG A 596 -8.08 6.36 47.47
N SER A 597 -7.39 6.21 46.33
CA SER A 597 -6.06 5.61 46.28
C SER A 597 -5.06 6.38 47.17
N VAL A 598 -5.12 7.72 47.15
CA VAL A 598 -4.28 8.55 48.03
C VAL A 598 -4.66 8.38 49.50
N GLN A 599 -5.95 8.32 49.84
CA GLN A 599 -6.40 8.08 51.22
C GLN A 599 -5.91 6.75 51.77
N GLU A 600 -5.91 5.69 50.97
CA GLU A 600 -5.38 4.39 51.36
C GLU A 600 -3.86 4.44 51.62
N GLN A 601 -3.10 5.14 50.75
CA GLN A 601 -1.66 5.33 50.96
C GLN A 601 -1.36 6.12 52.24
N VAL A 602 -2.14 7.17 52.52
CA VAL A 602 -1.99 7.96 53.75
C VAL A 602 -2.33 7.12 54.99
N LYS A 603 -3.42 6.33 54.94
CA LYS A 603 -3.80 5.40 56.02
C LYS A 603 -2.70 4.35 56.27
N ALA A 604 -2.14 3.76 55.22
CA ALA A 604 -1.05 2.78 55.32
C ALA A 604 0.21 3.39 55.97
N ARG A 605 0.64 4.59 55.54
CA ARG A 605 1.78 5.30 56.14
C ARG A 605 1.57 5.64 57.62
N GLN A 606 0.33 5.96 58.02
CA GLN A 606 -0.01 6.23 59.41
C GLN A 606 -0.01 4.97 60.28
N GLN A 607 -0.34 3.81 59.71
CA GLN A 607 -0.29 2.51 60.39
C GLN A 607 1.14 1.98 60.54
N GLU A 608 2.05 2.26 59.60
CA GLU A 608 3.47 1.91 59.71
C GLU A 608 4.25 2.82 60.68
N ALA A 609 3.73 4.01 60.99
CA ALA A 609 4.32 4.97 61.91
C ALA A 609 3.85 4.79 63.39
N HIS A 610 2.92 3.88 63.65
CA HIS A 610 2.46 3.46 64.98
C HIS A 610 2.99 2.07 65.32
#